data_AF-A0A6B3L894-F1
#
_entry.id   AF-A0A6B3L894-F1
#
_cell.length_a   1.000
_cell.length_b   1.000
_cell.length_c   1.000
_cell.angle_alpha   90.00
_cell.angle_beta   90.00
_cell.angle_gamma   90.00
#
_symmetry.space_group_name_H-M   'P 1'
#
loop_
_entity.id
_entity.type
_entity.pdbx_description
1 polymer ?
#
loop_
_entity_poly.entity_id
_entity_poly.type
_entity_poly.pdbx_seq_one_letter_code
_entity_poly.pdbx_strand_id
1 'polypeptide(L)'
;MKAYFLSTALVAAGIATLIPDASAATTDPVGYNTVECLPNSDTIVGVPLRQSGSVVGTVDSIGTPAADAVTITLTSAPSTTDDAFAFSHYLQFTSGTLSGQYFTIGANSGTTVTIDLNGGDVSTVAQNDTVRIVKYWTLEELFPAAQATTAFGEAPDYEPNGHAIFASSSTSPRGRMTQLFLLGSDLGVNKSASQIFYIANGQWQTATGSPTTGDTILLPDSYFVIRHPAAVTQSTKFTCTGEVELGTFSIPLVTSSSSTNDIVVALPRPVDVKLSELNLFESGAFTASAGTSPRGRKDLLIVFDNSTAGLNKTGRIFYHDGTNWLEATNSNAISNDFVISAGTGFVIRKVASTDGSVEWLNTPSY
;
A
#
# COMPACT_ATOMS: atom_id res chain seq x y z
N MET A 1 78.04 51.12 11.02
CA MET A 1 77.50 49.85 11.55
C MET A 1 75.98 50.01 11.65
N LYS A 2 75.24 49.03 11.13
CA LYS A 2 73.77 48.88 11.04
C LYS A 2 73.06 49.60 9.87
N ALA A 3 72.90 48.82 8.80
CA ALA A 3 71.99 49.05 7.68
C ALA A 3 70.52 48.85 8.11
N TYR A 4 69.62 49.67 7.58
CA TYR A 4 68.18 49.46 7.67
C TYR A 4 67.67 48.89 6.34
N PHE A 5 67.05 47.72 6.41
CA PHE A 5 66.39 47.03 5.32
C PHE A 5 65.05 47.69 4.99
N LEU A 6 64.78 47.90 3.69
CA LEU A 6 63.44 48.12 3.15
C LEU A 6 62.64 46.81 3.23
N SER A 7 61.46 46.84 3.86
CA SER A 7 60.47 45.76 3.80
C SER A 7 59.33 46.13 2.84
N THR A 8 59.23 45.39 1.77
CA THR A 8 58.15 45.43 0.77
C THR A 8 56.91 44.72 1.35
N ALA A 9 55.77 45.41 1.43
CA ALA A 9 54.50 44.80 1.83
C ALA A 9 53.82 44.15 0.62
N LEU A 10 53.68 42.83 0.63
CA LEU A 10 52.90 42.05 -0.32
C LEU A 10 51.45 41.96 0.20
N VAL A 11 50.49 42.53 -0.53
CA VAL A 11 49.06 42.40 -0.25
C VAL A 11 48.56 41.11 -0.92
N ALA A 12 48.25 40.09 -0.12
CA ALA A 12 47.60 38.87 -0.59
C ALA A 12 46.07 39.06 -0.60
N ALA A 13 45.47 39.11 -1.78
CA ALA A 13 44.02 39.06 -1.95
C ALA A 13 43.53 37.61 -1.75
N GLY A 14 42.77 37.38 -0.68
CA GLY A 14 42.13 36.09 -0.42
C GLY A 14 40.95 35.87 -1.37
N ILE A 15 41.05 34.85 -2.21
CA ILE A 15 39.93 34.29 -2.97
C ILE A 15 39.12 33.43 -1.99
N ALA A 16 37.95 33.92 -1.59
CA ALA A 16 36.97 33.10 -0.88
C ALA A 16 36.31 32.17 -1.90
N THR A 17 36.74 30.92 -1.94
CA THR A 17 36.00 29.83 -2.60
C THR A 17 34.68 29.62 -1.87
N LEU A 18 33.57 30.00 -2.51
CA LEU A 18 32.23 29.56 -2.16
C LEU A 18 32.18 28.04 -2.33
N ILE A 19 32.16 27.31 -1.22
CA ILE A 19 31.82 25.89 -1.20
C ILE A 19 30.30 25.83 -1.41
N PRO A 20 29.78 25.18 -2.48
CA PRO A 20 28.35 24.94 -2.57
C PRO A 20 27.95 24.04 -1.41
N ASP A 21 26.98 24.48 -0.61
CA ASP A 21 26.33 23.65 0.40
C ASP A 21 25.78 22.40 -0.31
N ALA A 22 26.33 21.24 0.04
CA ALA A 22 25.74 19.98 -0.34
C ALA A 22 24.38 19.89 0.36
N SER A 23 23.29 20.00 -0.41
CA SER A 23 21.96 19.65 0.07
C SER A 23 22.03 18.23 0.64
N ALA A 24 21.85 18.08 1.94
CA ALA A 24 21.73 16.77 2.55
C ALA A 24 20.56 16.05 1.88
N ALA A 25 20.85 14.97 1.14
CA ALA A 25 19.81 14.09 0.64
C ALA A 25 19.12 13.47 1.85
N THR A 26 17.92 13.94 2.18
CA THR A 26 17.08 13.29 3.18
C THR A 26 16.45 12.08 2.49
N THR A 27 16.92 10.88 2.84
CA THR A 27 16.22 9.65 2.47
C THR A 27 15.14 9.38 3.50
N ASP A 28 13.95 8.99 3.06
CA ASP A 28 12.90 8.57 3.99
C ASP A 28 13.40 7.38 4.84
N PRO A 29 12.93 7.26 6.10
CA PRO A 29 13.27 6.13 6.93
C PRO A 29 12.92 4.81 6.23
N VAL A 30 13.82 3.84 6.33
CA VAL A 30 13.58 2.47 5.86
C VAL A 30 13.21 1.59 7.05
N GLY A 31 12.31 0.63 6.82
CA GLY A 31 11.83 -0.28 7.85
C GLY A 31 11.58 -1.68 7.32
N TYR A 32 11.10 -2.54 8.20
CA TYR A 32 10.60 -3.85 7.86
C TYR A 32 9.36 -4.17 8.69
N ASN A 33 8.45 -4.97 8.14
CA ASN A 33 7.29 -5.51 8.83
C ASN A 33 7.23 -7.01 8.56
N THR A 34 7.01 -7.80 9.62
CA THR A 34 6.93 -9.26 9.52
C THR A 34 5.62 -9.77 10.11
N VAL A 35 4.90 -10.59 9.35
CA VAL A 35 3.66 -11.25 9.76
C VAL A 35 3.85 -12.77 9.70
N GLU A 36 3.52 -13.47 10.78
CA GLU A 36 3.52 -14.94 10.77
C GLU A 36 2.32 -15.49 9.99
N CYS A 37 2.59 -16.45 9.11
CA CYS A 37 1.60 -17.15 8.29
C CYS A 37 1.46 -18.60 8.77
N LEU A 38 0.42 -18.87 9.55
CA LEU A 38 0.20 -20.17 10.18
C LEU A 38 -0.11 -21.29 9.16
N PRO A 39 0.20 -22.56 9.46
CA PRO A 39 -0.24 -23.70 8.65
C PRO A 39 -1.77 -23.84 8.68
N ASN A 40 -2.35 -24.43 7.63
CA ASN A 40 -3.81 -24.62 7.49
C ASN A 40 -4.63 -23.34 7.76
N SER A 41 -4.12 -22.20 7.30
CA SER A 41 -4.68 -20.88 7.62
C SER A 41 -4.67 -19.94 6.44
N ASP A 42 -5.62 -19.01 6.47
CA ASP A 42 -5.58 -17.76 5.73
C ASP A 42 -4.89 -16.70 6.59
N THR A 43 -3.93 -16.00 6.00
CA THR A 43 -3.25 -14.86 6.61
C THR A 43 -3.57 -13.64 5.76
N ILE A 44 -4.28 -12.67 6.34
CA ILE A 44 -4.77 -11.49 5.65
C ILE A 44 -3.76 -10.36 5.85
N VAL A 45 -3.05 -9.99 4.79
CA VAL A 45 -1.92 -9.06 4.85
C VAL A 45 -1.98 -8.02 3.74
N GLY A 46 -1.46 -6.85 4.02
CA GLY A 46 -1.16 -5.83 3.01
C GLY A 46 0.32 -5.48 3.02
N VAL A 47 0.69 -4.46 2.26
CA VAL A 47 2.09 -4.04 2.11
C VAL A 47 2.27 -2.67 2.75
N PRO A 48 2.71 -2.59 4.02
CA PRO A 48 2.70 -1.34 4.78
C PRO A 48 3.85 -0.38 4.43
N LEU A 49 4.81 -0.83 3.61
CA LEU A 49 5.98 -0.08 3.20
C LEU A 49 5.98 0.09 1.69
N ARG A 50 6.39 1.24 1.21
CA ARG A 50 6.53 1.50 -0.23
C ARG A 50 7.92 1.08 -0.72
N GLN A 51 8.04 0.82 -2.02
CA GLN A 51 9.35 0.56 -2.60
C GLN A 51 10.27 1.77 -2.46
N SER A 52 11.57 1.50 -2.29
CA SER A 52 12.60 2.52 -2.19
C SER A 52 12.88 3.19 -3.54
N GLY A 53 13.36 4.43 -3.51
CA GLY A 53 13.81 5.14 -4.71
C GLY A 53 12.73 5.88 -5.48
N SER A 54 11.79 6.51 -4.78
CA SER A 54 10.77 7.35 -5.42
C SER A 54 11.38 8.59 -6.09
N VAL A 55 10.85 8.98 -7.24
CA VAL A 55 11.21 10.23 -7.92
C VAL A 55 10.27 11.34 -7.45
N VAL A 56 10.80 12.45 -6.95
CA VAL A 56 9.99 13.62 -6.55
C VAL A 56 9.85 14.60 -7.70
N GLY A 57 8.71 15.27 -7.78
CA GLY A 57 8.42 16.24 -8.82
C GLY A 57 7.50 17.37 -8.35
N THR A 58 7.40 18.40 -9.16
CA THR A 58 6.49 19.52 -8.95
C THR A 58 5.68 19.73 -10.22
N VAL A 59 4.38 19.90 -10.08
CA VAL A 59 3.45 20.15 -11.19
C VAL A 59 3.71 21.53 -11.76
N ASP A 60 4.02 21.60 -13.05
CA ASP A 60 4.07 22.85 -13.81
C ASP A 60 2.69 23.16 -14.42
N SER A 61 2.07 22.17 -15.05
CA SER A 61 0.73 22.31 -15.63
C SER A 61 0.02 20.96 -15.73
N ILE A 62 -1.30 21.02 -15.83
CA ILE A 62 -2.15 19.86 -16.06
C ILE A 62 -2.92 20.04 -17.37
N GLY A 63 -2.94 18.99 -18.19
CA GLY A 63 -3.72 18.95 -19.42
C GLY A 63 -5.23 18.84 -19.15
N THR A 64 -6.03 18.97 -20.20
CA THR A 64 -7.45 18.63 -20.12
C THR A 64 -7.60 17.11 -20.14
N PRO A 65 -8.36 16.51 -19.20
CA PRO A 65 -8.64 15.08 -19.23
C PRO A 65 -9.25 14.65 -20.57
N ALA A 66 -8.76 13.54 -21.12
CA ALA A 66 -9.29 12.91 -22.31
C ALA A 66 -9.68 11.46 -21.99
N ALA A 67 -10.99 11.19 -21.98
CA ALA A 67 -11.56 9.99 -21.36
C ALA A 67 -11.13 9.89 -19.88
N ASP A 68 -10.52 8.77 -19.48
CA ASP A 68 -10.00 8.54 -18.12
C ASP A 68 -8.49 8.75 -18.02
N ALA A 69 -7.88 9.55 -18.91
CA ALA A 69 -6.46 9.85 -18.84
C ALA A 69 -6.20 11.36 -18.80
N VAL A 70 -5.18 11.77 -18.06
CA VAL A 70 -4.71 13.15 -18.04
C VAL A 70 -3.19 13.20 -18.09
N THR A 71 -2.65 14.15 -18.84
CA THR A 71 -1.21 14.42 -18.87
C THR A 71 -0.87 15.54 -17.90
N ILE A 72 0.08 15.27 -17.01
CA ILE A 72 0.68 16.23 -16.08
C ILE A 72 2.07 16.58 -16.61
N THR A 73 2.37 17.87 -16.72
CA THR A 73 3.70 18.37 -17.01
C THR A 73 4.38 18.71 -15.68
N LEU A 74 5.57 18.15 -15.46
CA LEU A 74 6.42 18.43 -14.31
C LEU A 74 7.47 19.50 -14.66
N THR A 75 7.94 20.23 -13.65
CA THR A 75 8.98 21.26 -13.81
C THR A 75 10.33 20.69 -14.24
N SER A 76 10.57 19.40 -13.98
CA SER A 76 11.77 18.66 -14.37
C SER A 76 11.40 17.27 -14.89
N ALA A 77 12.20 16.75 -15.82
CA ALA A 77 11.98 15.41 -16.37
C ALA A 77 12.14 14.34 -15.27
N PRO A 78 11.11 13.54 -14.96
CA PRO A 78 11.23 12.48 -13.96
C PRO A 78 12.05 11.28 -14.48
N SER A 79 12.24 11.14 -15.80
CA SER A 79 13.05 10.10 -16.42
C SER A 79 13.64 10.59 -17.75
N THR A 80 14.79 10.04 -18.14
CA THR A 80 15.38 10.24 -19.48
C THR A 80 14.94 9.20 -20.49
N THR A 81 14.17 8.20 -20.06
CA THR A 81 13.68 7.10 -20.89
C THR A 81 12.16 7.17 -20.98
N ASP A 82 11.65 7.19 -22.22
CA ASP A 82 10.22 7.12 -22.49
C ASP A 82 9.63 5.81 -21.94
N ASP A 83 8.45 5.91 -21.34
CA ASP A 83 7.68 4.81 -20.76
C ASP A 83 8.42 3.96 -19.70
N ALA A 84 9.47 4.51 -19.09
CA ALA A 84 10.17 3.88 -17.97
C ALA A 84 9.25 3.57 -16.77
N PHE A 85 8.14 4.31 -16.63
CA PHE A 85 7.19 4.20 -15.52
C PHE A 85 5.84 3.59 -15.91
N ALA A 86 5.60 3.37 -17.21
CA ALA A 86 4.31 2.92 -17.72
C ALA A 86 3.89 1.59 -17.07
N PHE A 87 2.69 1.57 -16.50
CA PHE A 87 1.98 0.45 -15.87
C PHE A 87 2.74 -0.29 -14.76
N SER A 88 3.87 0.25 -14.28
CA SER A 88 4.70 -0.33 -13.22
C SER A 88 4.85 0.60 -12.02
N HIS A 89 4.48 1.87 -12.20
CA HIS A 89 4.55 2.91 -11.18
C HIS A 89 3.22 3.63 -11.05
N TYR A 90 3.05 4.30 -9.93
CA TYR A 90 2.00 5.28 -9.71
C TYR A 90 2.60 6.65 -9.40
N LEU A 91 1.84 7.68 -9.73
CA LEU A 91 2.08 9.04 -9.28
C LEU A 91 1.17 9.31 -8.08
N GLN A 92 1.75 9.74 -6.98
CA GLN A 92 1.03 10.15 -5.79
C GLN A 92 1.24 11.64 -5.54
N PHE A 93 0.14 12.35 -5.26
CA PHE A 93 0.20 13.75 -4.84
C PHE A 93 0.68 13.82 -3.39
N THR A 94 1.68 14.66 -3.11
CA THR A 94 2.22 14.85 -1.76
C THR A 94 1.80 16.19 -1.14
N SER A 95 1.22 17.10 -1.93
CA SER A 95 0.60 18.34 -1.46
C SER A 95 -0.73 18.62 -2.17
N GLY A 96 -1.32 19.78 -1.86
CA GLY A 96 -2.55 20.25 -2.50
C GLY A 96 -3.79 19.51 -2.01
N THR A 97 -4.91 19.72 -2.71
CA THR A 97 -6.21 19.14 -2.36
C THR A 97 -6.24 17.62 -2.51
N LEU A 98 -5.43 17.07 -3.42
CA LEU A 98 -5.36 15.63 -3.68
C LEU A 98 -4.24 14.92 -2.89
N SER A 99 -3.64 15.59 -1.90
CA SER A 99 -2.55 15.01 -1.09
C SER A 99 -2.92 13.61 -0.58
N GLY A 100 -2.09 12.63 -0.94
CA GLY A 100 -2.22 11.22 -0.62
C GLY A 100 -2.91 10.37 -1.67
N GLN A 101 -3.64 10.96 -2.62
CA GLN A 101 -4.22 10.21 -3.75
C GLN A 101 -3.14 9.80 -4.73
N TYR A 102 -3.31 8.61 -5.33
CA TYR A 102 -2.39 8.06 -6.31
C TYR A 102 -3.12 7.54 -7.55
N PHE A 103 -2.42 7.59 -8.68
CA PHE A 103 -2.94 7.18 -9.98
C PHE A 103 -1.86 6.39 -10.74
N THR A 104 -2.26 5.31 -11.40
CA THR A 104 -1.34 4.51 -12.23
C THR A 104 -0.81 5.34 -13.37
N ILE A 105 0.49 5.27 -13.62
CA ILE A 105 1.11 5.94 -14.76
C ILE A 105 0.89 5.07 -16.00
N GLY A 106 0.18 5.59 -17.01
CA GLY A 106 -0.03 4.91 -18.28
C GLY A 106 1.12 5.14 -19.28
N ALA A 107 1.77 6.31 -19.21
CA ALA A 107 2.90 6.67 -20.07
C ALA A 107 3.74 7.79 -19.45
N ASN A 108 4.99 7.92 -19.86
CA ASN A 108 5.82 9.09 -19.51
C ASN A 108 6.81 9.44 -20.64
N SER A 109 7.06 10.73 -20.85
CA SER A 109 8.08 11.19 -21.80
C SER A 109 8.61 12.56 -21.40
N GLY A 110 9.93 12.73 -21.35
CA GLY A 110 10.56 13.99 -20.95
C GLY A 110 10.03 14.49 -19.61
N THR A 111 9.35 15.64 -19.59
CA THR A 111 8.71 16.25 -18.41
C THR A 111 7.26 15.83 -18.19
N THR A 112 6.70 14.98 -19.04
CA THR A 112 5.28 14.63 -19.02
C THR A 112 5.04 13.25 -18.44
N VAL A 113 3.97 13.13 -17.67
CA VAL A 113 3.46 11.87 -17.11
C VAL A 113 1.97 11.81 -17.41
N THR A 114 1.51 10.76 -18.07
CA THR A 114 0.09 10.50 -18.30
C THR A 114 -0.39 9.50 -17.27
N ILE A 115 -1.37 9.89 -16.45
CA ILE A 115 -1.97 9.04 -15.42
C ILE A 115 -3.35 8.55 -15.88
N ASP A 116 -3.69 7.35 -15.44
CA ASP A 116 -5.03 6.78 -15.54
C ASP A 116 -5.85 7.20 -14.32
N LEU A 117 -6.93 7.93 -14.57
CA LEU A 117 -7.84 8.46 -13.58
C LEU A 117 -8.73 7.38 -12.99
N ASN A 118 -9.06 6.33 -13.76
CA ASN A 118 -10.01 5.29 -13.35
C ASN A 118 -11.29 5.86 -12.68
N GLY A 119 -11.84 6.94 -13.27
CA GLY A 119 -13.00 7.68 -12.73
C GLY A 119 -12.70 8.73 -11.64
N GLY A 120 -11.45 8.92 -11.24
CA GLY A 120 -11.03 9.97 -10.30
C GLY A 120 -11.06 11.38 -10.90
N ASP A 121 -11.09 12.40 -10.03
CA ASP A 121 -11.11 13.81 -10.42
C ASP A 121 -9.80 14.51 -10.06
N VAL A 122 -9.22 15.18 -11.06
CA VAL A 122 -7.97 15.96 -10.96
C VAL A 122 -8.17 17.45 -11.17
N SER A 123 -9.43 17.91 -11.21
CA SER A 123 -9.77 19.31 -11.49
C SER A 123 -9.20 20.32 -10.49
N THR A 124 -8.85 19.86 -9.28
CA THR A 124 -8.28 20.68 -8.21
C THR A 124 -6.75 20.72 -8.18
N VAL A 125 -6.08 19.99 -9.09
CA VAL A 125 -4.61 20.02 -9.18
C VAL A 125 -4.16 21.40 -9.65
N ALA A 126 -3.19 21.97 -8.93
CA ALA A 126 -2.66 23.30 -9.20
C ALA A 126 -1.16 23.26 -9.55
N GLN A 127 -0.70 24.32 -10.23
CA GLN A 127 0.73 24.55 -10.40
C GLN A 127 1.40 24.66 -9.02
N ASN A 128 2.60 24.08 -8.90
CA ASN A 128 3.38 23.94 -7.67
C ASN A 128 2.89 22.88 -6.69
N ASP A 129 1.83 22.11 -6.99
CA ASP A 129 1.57 20.89 -6.24
C ASP A 129 2.76 19.93 -6.39
N THR A 130 3.15 19.31 -5.28
CA THR A 130 4.24 18.34 -5.24
C THR A 130 3.71 16.94 -5.42
N VAL A 131 4.48 16.11 -6.13
CA VAL A 131 4.16 14.71 -6.42
C VAL A 131 5.38 13.84 -6.17
N ARG A 132 5.13 12.54 -6.05
CA ARG A 132 6.16 11.52 -6.10
C ARG A 132 5.73 10.36 -7.00
N ILE A 133 6.68 9.77 -7.70
CA ILE A 133 6.49 8.59 -8.53
C ILE A 133 7.10 7.42 -7.79
N VAL A 134 6.29 6.38 -7.56
CA VAL A 134 6.66 5.22 -6.75
C VAL A 134 6.36 3.96 -7.55
N LYS A 135 7.28 3.00 -7.51
CA LYS A 135 7.10 1.71 -8.14
C LYS A 135 6.12 0.86 -7.32
N TYR A 136 5.23 0.15 -8.00
CA TYR A 136 4.36 -0.83 -7.36
C TYR A 136 5.16 -2.04 -6.89
N TRP A 137 4.70 -2.66 -5.80
CA TRP A 137 5.13 -4.01 -5.47
C TRP A 137 4.53 -5.02 -6.44
N THR A 138 5.33 -5.99 -6.82
CA THR A 138 4.87 -7.14 -7.62
C THR A 138 4.99 -8.45 -6.85
N LEU A 139 4.34 -9.50 -7.35
CA LEU A 139 4.46 -10.85 -6.80
C LEU A 139 5.92 -11.33 -6.77
N GLU A 140 6.69 -11.16 -7.84
CA GLU A 140 8.08 -11.62 -7.89
C GLU A 140 8.99 -10.84 -6.93
N GLU A 141 8.68 -9.59 -6.61
CA GLU A 141 9.51 -8.78 -5.71
C GLU A 141 9.27 -9.10 -4.23
N LEU A 142 8.00 -9.28 -3.83
CA LEU A 142 7.66 -9.65 -2.46
C LEU A 142 7.77 -11.15 -2.20
N PHE A 143 7.69 -11.96 -3.25
CA PHE A 143 7.67 -13.41 -3.19
C PHE A 143 8.42 -14.03 -4.40
N PRO A 144 9.75 -13.86 -4.48
CA PRO A 144 10.55 -14.37 -5.58
C PRO A 144 10.41 -15.88 -5.72
N ALA A 145 10.06 -16.33 -6.92
CA ALA A 145 9.80 -17.75 -7.17
C ALA A 145 11.04 -18.62 -6.94
N ALA A 146 12.23 -18.04 -7.13
CA ALA A 146 13.52 -18.67 -6.87
C ALA A 146 13.75 -19.03 -5.40
N GLN A 147 13.03 -18.39 -4.47
CA GLN A 147 13.19 -18.59 -3.04
C GLN A 147 12.07 -19.45 -2.42
N ALA A 148 11.12 -19.93 -3.23
CA ALA A 148 10.12 -20.87 -2.76
C ALA A 148 10.74 -22.25 -2.47
N THR A 149 10.42 -22.81 -1.31
CA THR A 149 10.97 -24.09 -0.86
C THR A 149 9.96 -25.23 -1.03
N THR A 150 10.45 -26.43 -1.38
CA THR A 150 9.67 -27.68 -1.33
C THR A 150 9.93 -28.46 -0.04
N ALA A 151 10.92 -28.07 0.76
CA ALA A 151 11.30 -28.74 1.99
C ALA A 151 10.59 -28.08 3.18
N PHE A 152 9.88 -28.88 3.95
CA PHE A 152 9.39 -28.52 5.29
C PHE A 152 10.57 -28.57 6.28
N GLY A 153 11.54 -27.68 6.11
CA GLY A 153 12.60 -27.42 7.09
C GLY A 153 12.25 -26.17 7.89
N GLU A 154 12.68 -26.11 9.16
CA GLU A 154 12.45 -24.93 10.00
C GLU A 154 12.77 -23.66 9.22
N ALA A 155 11.81 -22.74 9.13
CA ALA A 155 12.03 -21.45 8.50
C ALA A 155 13.21 -20.80 9.25
N PRO A 156 14.37 -20.56 8.61
CA PRO A 156 15.49 -19.91 9.28
C PRO A 156 15.01 -18.59 9.88
N ASP A 157 15.32 -18.36 11.15
CA ASP A 157 14.77 -17.25 11.94
C ASP A 157 15.06 -15.86 11.36
N TYR A 158 16.03 -15.77 10.46
CA TYR A 158 16.41 -14.53 9.79
C TYR A 158 16.93 -14.83 8.38
N GLU A 159 16.02 -14.81 7.41
CA GLU A 159 16.38 -14.47 6.04
C GLU A 159 15.84 -13.06 5.80
N PRO A 160 16.66 -12.08 5.40
CA PRO A 160 16.14 -10.84 4.83
C PRO A 160 15.34 -11.25 3.60
N ASN A 161 14.01 -11.05 3.65
CA ASN A 161 13.04 -11.69 2.76
C ASN A 161 12.90 -13.20 3.06
N GLY A 162 12.59 -13.61 4.29
CA GLY A 162 12.21 -15.01 4.58
C GLY A 162 10.92 -15.33 3.85
N HIS A 163 10.98 -16.18 2.83
CA HIS A 163 9.89 -16.28 1.86
C HIS A 163 8.76 -17.15 2.37
N ALA A 164 7.62 -16.50 2.55
CA ALA A 164 6.35 -17.07 3.00
C ALA A 164 5.70 -18.04 2.02
N ILE A 165 6.45 -18.85 1.25
CA ILE A 165 5.90 -19.69 0.21
C ILE A 165 6.54 -21.07 0.15
N PHE A 166 5.74 -22.08 0.45
CA PHE A 166 5.97 -23.44 0.01
C PHE A 166 5.57 -23.59 -1.46
N ALA A 167 6.52 -24.03 -2.29
CA ALA A 167 6.27 -24.35 -3.68
C ALA A 167 5.28 -25.53 -3.79
N SER A 168 4.36 -25.41 -4.74
CA SER A 168 3.35 -26.42 -5.02
C SER A 168 3.97 -27.67 -5.64
N SER A 169 3.51 -28.83 -5.21
CA SER A 169 3.98 -30.13 -5.72
C SER A 169 3.42 -30.46 -7.11
N SER A 170 2.34 -29.81 -7.51
CA SER A 170 1.80 -29.86 -8.88
C SER A 170 0.91 -28.64 -9.15
N THR A 171 0.49 -28.48 -10.41
CA THR A 171 -0.50 -27.47 -10.82
C THR A 171 -1.94 -27.86 -10.48
N SER A 172 -2.17 -29.12 -10.07
CA SER A 172 -3.50 -29.59 -9.68
C SER A 172 -3.95 -28.89 -8.38
N PRO A 173 -5.26 -28.62 -8.20
CA PRO A 173 -5.75 -27.94 -7.00
C PRO A 173 -5.34 -28.62 -5.68
N ARG A 174 -5.18 -29.95 -5.67
CA ARG A 174 -4.77 -30.71 -4.47
C ARG A 174 -3.27 -30.66 -4.19
N GLY A 175 -2.45 -30.34 -5.19
CA GLY A 175 -1.00 -30.21 -5.04
C GLY A 175 -0.53 -28.78 -4.81
N ARG A 176 -1.45 -27.80 -4.78
CA ARG A 176 -1.13 -26.43 -4.44
C ARG A 176 -0.79 -26.35 -2.96
N MET A 177 0.36 -25.77 -2.66
CA MET A 177 0.80 -25.51 -1.29
C MET A 177 0.42 -24.07 -0.95
N THR A 178 1.37 -23.15 -0.89
CA THR A 178 1.02 -21.75 -0.63
C THR A 178 0.32 -21.12 -1.82
N GLN A 179 -0.77 -20.42 -1.56
CA GLN A 179 -1.56 -19.72 -2.56
C GLN A 179 -1.77 -18.26 -2.16
N LEU A 180 -1.69 -17.34 -3.11
CA LEU A 180 -2.03 -15.93 -2.91
C LEU A 180 -3.38 -15.63 -3.57
N PHE A 181 -4.28 -15.03 -2.80
CA PHE A 181 -5.62 -14.67 -3.26
C PHE A 181 -5.70 -13.15 -3.34
N LEU A 182 -5.89 -12.62 -4.54
CA LEU A 182 -6.17 -11.21 -4.79
C LEU A 182 -7.68 -11.04 -4.95
N LEU A 183 -8.24 -10.03 -4.30
CA LEU A 183 -9.67 -9.76 -4.28
C LEU A 183 -10.01 -8.71 -5.33
N GLY A 184 -11.16 -8.86 -5.98
CA GLY A 184 -11.60 -7.94 -7.03
C GLY A 184 -12.22 -6.65 -6.48
N SER A 185 -12.35 -5.66 -7.37
CA SER A 185 -13.01 -4.38 -7.09
C SER A 185 -14.53 -4.42 -7.30
N ASP A 186 -15.07 -5.51 -7.87
CA ASP A 186 -16.51 -5.68 -8.15
C ASP A 186 -17.41 -5.35 -6.95
N LEU A 187 -18.57 -4.75 -7.20
CA LEU A 187 -19.52 -4.42 -6.13
C LEU A 187 -20.07 -5.68 -5.45
N GLY A 188 -20.22 -5.62 -4.13
CA GLY A 188 -20.87 -6.67 -3.34
C GLY A 188 -20.17 -6.94 -2.02
N VAL A 189 -20.69 -7.93 -1.29
CA VAL A 189 -20.18 -8.34 0.02
C VAL A 189 -19.63 -9.75 -0.02
N ASN A 190 -18.69 -10.07 0.87
CA ASN A 190 -18.01 -11.37 0.98
C ASN A 190 -17.36 -11.77 -0.35
N LYS A 191 -16.56 -10.86 -0.91
CA LYS A 191 -15.95 -11.03 -2.23
C LYS A 191 -15.08 -12.28 -2.28
N SER A 192 -15.25 -13.07 -3.34
CA SER A 192 -14.31 -14.13 -3.69
C SER A 192 -13.04 -13.53 -4.30
N ALA A 193 -11.95 -14.30 -4.28
CA ALA A 193 -10.76 -13.91 -5.01
C ALA A 193 -11.05 -13.81 -6.52
N SER A 194 -10.60 -12.71 -7.13
CA SER A 194 -10.61 -12.54 -8.58
C SER A 194 -9.46 -13.30 -9.23
N GLN A 195 -8.34 -13.42 -8.53
CA GLN A 195 -7.16 -14.14 -8.98
C GLN A 195 -6.54 -14.95 -7.86
N ILE A 196 -6.02 -16.12 -8.22
CA ILE A 196 -5.34 -17.03 -7.28
C ILE A 196 -4.00 -17.42 -7.89
N PHE A 197 -2.91 -17.09 -7.21
CA PHE A 197 -1.55 -17.38 -7.63
C PHE A 197 -0.91 -18.44 -6.74
N TYR A 198 0.06 -19.15 -7.28
CA TYR A 198 0.88 -20.12 -6.56
C TYR A 198 2.17 -20.36 -7.34
N ILE A 199 3.23 -20.82 -6.67
CA ILE A 199 4.47 -21.19 -7.35
C ILE A 199 4.48 -22.70 -7.60
N ALA A 200 4.80 -23.12 -8.83
CA ALA A 200 5.04 -24.51 -9.19
C ALA A 200 6.12 -24.57 -10.28
N ASN A 201 6.95 -25.62 -10.26
CA ASN A 201 8.08 -25.76 -11.21
C ASN A 201 9.02 -24.54 -11.20
N GLY A 202 9.20 -23.91 -10.05
CA GLY A 202 10.06 -22.73 -9.87
C GLY A 202 9.56 -21.46 -10.55
N GLN A 203 8.28 -21.39 -10.93
CA GLN A 203 7.68 -20.25 -11.62
C GLN A 203 6.30 -19.92 -11.03
N TRP A 204 5.91 -18.66 -11.11
CA TRP A 204 4.56 -18.24 -10.78
C TRP A 204 3.53 -18.84 -11.73
N GLN A 205 2.44 -19.34 -11.17
CA GLN A 205 1.28 -19.88 -11.87
C GLN A 205 0.03 -19.12 -11.42
N THR A 206 -0.97 -19.07 -12.29
CA THR A 206 -2.32 -18.61 -11.92
C THR A 206 -3.31 -19.75 -12.07
N ALA A 207 -4.25 -19.83 -11.14
CA ALA A 207 -5.36 -20.76 -11.22
C ALA A 207 -6.51 -20.26 -12.11
N THR A 208 -6.45 -19.02 -12.59
CA THR A 208 -7.56 -18.31 -13.24
C THR A 208 -7.27 -17.83 -14.69
N GLY A 209 -6.09 -18.08 -15.30
CA GLY A 209 -5.81 -17.62 -16.68
C GLY A 209 -4.36 -17.79 -17.22
N SER A 210 -3.92 -16.95 -18.19
CA SER A 210 -2.62 -16.99 -18.91
C SER A 210 -2.14 -15.57 -19.31
N PRO A 211 -0.83 -15.27 -19.53
CA PRO A 211 0.32 -15.51 -18.66
C PRO A 211 1.09 -14.19 -18.38
N THR A 212 1.09 -13.69 -17.15
CA THR A 212 2.25 -13.00 -16.53
C THR A 212 1.95 -12.92 -15.05
N THR A 213 2.71 -13.65 -14.24
CA THR A 213 2.29 -13.95 -12.87
C THR A 213 3.29 -13.46 -11.82
N GLY A 214 4.54 -13.19 -12.20
CA GLY A 214 5.51 -12.51 -11.33
C GLY A 214 5.29 -10.99 -11.27
N ASP A 215 5.08 -10.35 -12.41
CA ASP A 215 4.90 -8.88 -12.51
C ASP A 215 3.50 -8.40 -12.09
N THR A 216 2.66 -9.30 -11.56
CA THR A 216 1.33 -8.92 -11.06
C THR A 216 1.48 -7.92 -9.92
N ILE A 217 0.88 -6.75 -10.08
CA ILE A 217 0.90 -5.65 -9.11
C ILE A 217 0.09 -6.03 -7.87
N LEU A 218 0.66 -5.69 -6.71
CA LEU A 218 -0.01 -5.63 -5.43
C LEU A 218 -0.24 -4.17 -5.08
N LEU A 219 -1.51 -3.78 -4.96
CA LEU A 219 -1.89 -2.40 -4.65
C LEU A 219 -1.50 -2.03 -3.21
N PRO A 220 -1.03 -0.80 -2.97
CA PRO A 220 -0.54 -0.36 -1.66
C PRO A 220 -1.64 -0.23 -0.59
N ASP A 221 -2.89 -0.04 -1.01
CA ASP A 221 -4.04 0.23 -0.14
C ASP A 221 -4.99 -0.97 0.02
N SER A 222 -4.64 -2.11 -0.57
CA SER A 222 -5.44 -3.33 -0.57
C SER A 222 -4.70 -4.46 0.12
N TYR A 223 -5.45 -5.43 0.63
CA TYR A 223 -4.87 -6.65 1.17
C TYR A 223 -4.98 -7.79 0.16
N PHE A 224 -4.12 -8.79 0.35
CA PHE A 224 -4.24 -10.10 -0.25
C PHE A 224 -4.23 -11.17 0.85
N VAL A 225 -4.60 -12.40 0.50
CA VAL A 225 -4.58 -13.52 1.45
C VAL A 225 -3.49 -14.50 1.08
N ILE A 226 -2.59 -14.77 2.03
CA ILE A 226 -1.65 -15.89 1.97
C ILE A 226 -2.36 -17.10 2.58
N ARG A 227 -2.70 -18.07 1.74
CA ARG A 227 -3.36 -19.32 2.14
C ARG A 227 -2.35 -20.46 2.20
N HIS A 228 -2.30 -21.10 3.36
CA HIS A 228 -1.69 -22.41 3.55
C HIS A 228 -2.77 -23.48 3.71
N PRO A 229 -2.78 -24.54 2.88
CA PRO A 229 -3.66 -25.68 3.07
C PRO A 229 -3.17 -26.58 4.22
N ALA A 230 -3.98 -27.55 4.61
CA ALA A 230 -3.63 -28.53 5.64
C ALA A 230 -2.35 -29.36 5.35
N ALA A 231 -1.92 -29.42 4.08
CA ALA A 231 -0.67 -30.08 3.69
C ALA A 231 0.58 -29.28 4.10
N VAL A 232 0.45 -27.97 4.33
CA VAL A 232 1.50 -27.14 4.92
C VAL A 232 1.39 -27.30 6.44
N THR A 233 2.46 -27.80 7.06
CA THR A 233 2.48 -28.16 8.49
C THR A 233 3.32 -27.23 9.36
N GLN A 234 4.03 -26.27 8.76
CA GLN A 234 4.86 -25.29 9.45
C GLN A 234 4.41 -23.87 9.13
N SER A 235 4.58 -22.96 10.10
CA SER A 235 4.40 -21.53 9.86
C SER A 235 5.48 -21.01 8.91
N THR A 236 5.13 -19.98 8.15
CA THR A 236 6.11 -19.16 7.43
C THR A 236 6.04 -17.71 7.94
N LYS A 237 6.94 -16.85 7.50
CA LYS A 237 6.93 -15.41 7.84
C LYS A 237 6.83 -14.64 6.54
N PHE A 238 5.90 -13.69 6.43
CA PHE A 238 5.87 -12.71 5.35
C PHE A 238 6.59 -11.46 5.84
N THR A 239 7.69 -11.08 5.20
CA THR A 239 8.48 -9.90 5.55
C THR A 239 8.51 -8.92 4.40
N CYS A 240 7.98 -7.72 4.60
CA CYS A 240 8.13 -6.60 3.68
C CYS A 240 9.22 -5.65 4.20
N THR A 241 10.11 -5.20 3.32
CA THR A 241 11.13 -4.19 3.59
C THR A 241 10.97 -3.03 2.62
N GLY A 242 11.16 -1.79 3.06
CA GLY A 242 10.95 -0.64 2.20
C GLY A 242 11.01 0.70 2.93
N GLU A 243 10.61 1.76 2.22
CA GLU A 243 10.50 3.11 2.77
C GLU A 243 9.17 3.29 3.51
N VAL A 244 9.22 4.05 4.60
CA VAL A 244 8.05 4.38 5.42
C VAL A 244 7.28 5.54 4.76
N GLU A 245 5.96 5.43 4.68
CA GLU A 245 5.11 6.56 4.28
C GLU A 245 5.16 7.66 5.37
N LEU A 246 5.60 8.86 5.02
CA LEU A 246 5.61 10.01 5.94
C LEU A 246 4.45 10.98 5.66
N GLY A 247 3.88 10.92 4.46
CA GLY A 247 2.78 11.79 4.03
C GLY A 247 1.40 11.21 4.29
N THR A 248 0.38 12.00 4.02
CA THR A 248 -1.00 11.48 3.95
C THR A 248 -1.10 10.45 2.84
N PHE A 249 -1.82 9.36 3.08
CA PHE A 249 -2.23 8.41 2.06
C PHE A 249 -3.76 8.41 1.95
N SER A 250 -4.30 8.47 0.74
CA SER A 250 -5.75 8.44 0.50
C SER A 250 -6.17 7.05 0.07
N ILE A 251 -7.19 6.49 0.74
CA ILE A 251 -7.77 5.20 0.39
C ILE A 251 -9.21 5.44 -0.10
N PRO A 252 -9.53 5.20 -1.38
CA PRO A 252 -10.87 5.42 -1.91
C PRO A 252 -11.84 4.32 -1.45
N LEU A 253 -12.94 4.72 -0.80
CA LEU A 253 -13.98 3.81 -0.36
C LEU A 253 -15.20 3.91 -1.27
N VAL A 254 -15.35 2.94 -2.18
CA VAL A 254 -16.43 2.92 -3.17
C VAL A 254 -17.80 2.73 -2.51
N THR A 255 -18.72 3.65 -2.77
CA THR A 255 -20.11 3.62 -2.32
C THR A 255 -21.05 3.27 -3.47
N SER A 256 -22.17 2.61 -3.14
CA SER A 256 -23.19 2.19 -4.09
C SER A 256 -24.58 2.50 -3.56
N SER A 257 -25.46 2.96 -4.43
CA SER A 257 -26.88 3.19 -4.14
C SER A 257 -27.73 1.93 -4.16
N SER A 258 -27.24 0.91 -4.86
CA SER A 258 -27.96 -0.34 -5.08
C SER A 258 -27.72 -1.39 -4.00
N SER A 259 -26.57 -1.36 -3.33
CA SER A 259 -26.21 -2.39 -2.35
C SER A 259 -25.14 -1.94 -1.35
N THR A 260 -25.05 -2.68 -0.24
CA THR A 260 -23.85 -2.66 0.59
C THR A 260 -22.65 -3.18 -0.20
N ASN A 261 -21.46 -2.67 0.10
CA ASN A 261 -20.24 -3.03 -0.63
C ASN A 261 -19.08 -3.25 0.34
N ASP A 262 -18.31 -4.31 0.13
CA ASP A 262 -17.05 -4.54 0.84
C ASP A 262 -15.90 -3.89 0.07
N ILE A 263 -15.03 -3.20 0.79
CA ILE A 263 -13.76 -2.70 0.29
C ILE A 263 -12.67 -3.35 1.11
N VAL A 264 -11.77 -4.03 0.41
CA VAL A 264 -10.61 -4.68 0.99
C VAL A 264 -9.53 -3.63 1.14
N VAL A 265 -9.00 -3.47 2.34
CA VAL A 265 -8.06 -2.38 2.63
C VAL A 265 -6.89 -2.87 3.47
N ALA A 266 -5.75 -2.23 3.27
CA ALA A 266 -4.58 -2.33 4.12
C ALA A 266 -4.06 -0.94 4.45
N LEU A 267 -3.47 -0.79 5.64
CA LEU A 267 -2.84 0.46 6.03
C LEU A 267 -1.41 0.52 5.48
N PRO A 268 -1.01 1.60 4.80
CA PRO A 268 0.38 1.87 4.43
C PRO A 268 1.18 2.39 5.64
N ARG A 269 1.06 1.70 6.79
CA ARG A 269 1.74 2.03 8.04
C ARG A 269 2.43 0.81 8.62
N PRO A 270 3.74 0.89 8.93
CA PRO A 270 4.49 -0.23 9.48
C PRO A 270 4.35 -0.34 11.01
N VAL A 271 3.35 0.30 11.62
CA VAL A 271 3.12 0.33 13.07
C VAL A 271 1.68 -0.06 13.40
N ASP A 272 1.50 -0.59 14.61
CA ASP A 272 0.20 -0.91 15.16
C ASP A 272 -0.64 0.36 15.34
N VAL A 273 -1.94 0.28 15.01
CA VAL A 273 -2.85 1.43 15.05
C VAL A 273 -4.11 1.07 15.83
N LYS A 274 -4.50 1.90 16.79
CA LYS A 274 -5.78 1.74 17.49
C LYS A 274 -6.95 2.17 16.62
N LEU A 275 -8.16 1.63 16.87
CA LEU A 275 -9.36 2.07 16.14
C LEU A 275 -9.60 3.58 16.26
N SER A 276 -9.38 4.16 17.44
CA SER A 276 -9.49 5.62 17.65
C SER A 276 -8.45 6.45 16.89
N GLU A 277 -7.38 5.83 16.39
CA GLU A 277 -6.27 6.49 15.69
C GLU A 277 -6.35 6.31 14.16
N LEU A 278 -7.37 5.58 13.67
CA LEU A 278 -7.56 5.34 12.24
C LEU A 278 -7.95 6.61 11.46
N ASN A 279 -8.47 7.64 12.13
CA ASN A 279 -9.07 8.82 11.48
C ASN A 279 -10.16 8.44 10.46
N LEU A 280 -10.75 7.25 10.58
CA LEU A 280 -11.68 6.70 9.60
C LEU A 280 -13.08 7.33 9.74
N PHE A 281 -13.53 7.56 10.97
CA PHE A 281 -14.79 8.28 11.22
C PHE A 281 -14.60 9.80 11.07
N GLU A 282 -13.51 10.32 11.64
CA GLU A 282 -13.20 11.75 11.70
C GLU A 282 -12.92 12.35 10.32
N SER A 283 -12.40 11.55 9.37
CA SER A 283 -12.28 11.96 7.96
C SER A 283 -13.61 12.07 7.22
N GLY A 284 -14.72 11.61 7.82
CA GLY A 284 -16.03 11.53 7.15
C GLY A 284 -16.18 10.31 6.22
N ALA A 285 -15.15 9.47 6.11
CA ALA A 285 -15.15 8.28 5.27
C ALA A 285 -16.00 7.13 5.82
N PHE A 286 -16.47 7.22 7.07
CA PHE A 286 -17.25 6.19 7.74
C PHE A 286 -18.54 6.74 8.37
N THR A 287 -19.66 6.12 8.03
CA THR A 287 -20.99 6.55 8.46
C THR A 287 -21.32 5.98 9.83
N ALA A 288 -21.62 6.87 10.79
CA ALA A 288 -22.08 6.46 12.11
C ALA A 288 -23.34 5.59 12.04
N SER A 289 -23.37 4.59 12.89
CA SER A 289 -24.52 3.72 13.09
C SER A 289 -25.64 4.43 13.84
N ALA A 290 -26.88 4.21 13.42
CA ALA A 290 -28.07 4.79 14.05
C ALA A 290 -28.50 4.02 15.32
N GLY A 291 -27.87 2.89 15.61
CA GLY A 291 -28.10 2.08 16.81
C GLY A 291 -27.33 0.77 16.79
N THR A 292 -27.40 0.03 17.90
CA THR A 292 -26.59 -1.17 18.14
C THR A 292 -27.17 -2.45 17.52
N SER A 293 -28.44 -2.43 17.10
CA SER A 293 -29.08 -3.56 16.44
C SER A 293 -28.50 -3.80 15.04
N PRO A 294 -28.52 -5.04 14.50
CA PRO A 294 -28.00 -5.33 13.16
C PRO A 294 -28.58 -4.44 12.04
N ARG A 295 -29.84 -3.99 12.16
CA ARG A 295 -30.48 -3.08 11.18
C ARG A 295 -30.13 -1.60 11.39
N GLY A 296 -29.72 -1.22 12.60
CA GLY A 296 -29.31 0.14 12.95
C GLY A 296 -27.85 0.43 12.59
N ARG A 297 -27.04 -0.63 12.43
CA ARG A 297 -25.64 -0.51 12.00
C ARG A 297 -25.55 -0.02 10.57
N LYS A 298 -24.62 0.91 10.32
CA LYS A 298 -24.36 1.49 9.00
C LYS A 298 -23.08 0.89 8.43
N ASP A 299 -22.01 1.65 8.38
CA ASP A 299 -20.73 1.13 7.93
C ASP A 299 -20.16 0.18 8.99
N LEU A 300 -19.46 -0.86 8.54
CA LEU A 300 -18.81 -1.84 9.40
C LEU A 300 -17.32 -1.92 9.06
N LEU A 301 -16.51 -2.11 10.10
CA LEU A 301 -15.10 -2.45 9.99
C LEU A 301 -14.95 -3.92 10.41
N ILE A 302 -14.38 -4.76 9.55
CA ILE A 302 -14.26 -6.21 9.77
C ILE A 302 -12.78 -6.56 9.82
N VAL A 303 -12.29 -6.89 11.00
CA VAL A 303 -10.86 -7.19 11.26
C VAL A 303 -10.69 -8.68 11.52
N PHE A 304 -9.66 -9.28 10.92
CA PHE A 304 -9.36 -10.70 11.07
C PHE A 304 -8.17 -10.91 11.99
N ASP A 305 -8.16 -12.04 12.69
CA ASP A 305 -7.07 -12.42 13.58
C ASP A 305 -6.09 -13.36 12.86
N ASN A 306 -4.89 -12.88 12.58
CA ASN A 306 -3.81 -13.68 11.98
C ASN A 306 -3.15 -14.64 12.98
N SER A 307 -3.31 -14.43 14.29
CA SER A 307 -2.72 -15.29 15.34
C SER A 307 -3.49 -16.60 15.58
N THR A 308 -4.72 -16.70 15.07
CA THR A 308 -5.53 -17.91 15.15
C THR A 308 -5.56 -18.62 13.80
N ALA A 309 -5.16 -19.89 13.73
CA ALA A 309 -5.19 -20.65 12.48
C ALA A 309 -6.64 -20.92 12.00
N GLY A 310 -6.87 -20.76 10.70
CA GLY A 310 -8.15 -21.14 10.09
C GLY A 310 -8.29 -20.66 8.65
N LEU A 311 -9.01 -21.43 7.83
CA LEU A 311 -9.39 -21.05 6.47
C LEU A 311 -10.73 -20.32 6.47
N ASN A 312 -10.89 -19.34 5.58
CA ASN A 312 -12.08 -18.49 5.45
C ASN A 312 -12.50 -17.89 6.80
N LYS A 313 -11.54 -17.25 7.47
CA LYS A 313 -11.71 -16.72 8.83
C LYS A 313 -12.93 -15.81 8.95
N THR A 314 -13.62 -15.92 10.08
CA THR A 314 -14.66 -14.96 10.45
C THR A 314 -14.01 -13.76 11.13
N GLY A 315 -14.32 -12.56 10.66
CA GLY A 315 -13.79 -11.33 11.26
C GLY A 315 -14.57 -10.86 12.48
N ARG A 316 -13.90 -10.10 13.35
CA ARG A 316 -14.51 -9.28 14.38
C ARG A 316 -15.13 -8.06 13.73
N ILE A 317 -16.34 -7.69 14.14
CA ILE A 317 -17.12 -6.65 13.48
C ILE A 317 -17.19 -5.44 14.40
N PHE A 318 -16.70 -4.31 13.93
CA PHE A 318 -16.73 -3.03 14.61
C PHE A 318 -17.62 -2.04 13.85
N TYR A 319 -18.21 -1.11 14.58
CA TYR A 319 -18.97 0.00 14.02
C TYR A 319 -18.81 1.22 14.94
N HIS A 320 -19.06 2.42 14.40
CA HIS A 320 -18.98 3.67 15.15
C HIS A 320 -20.40 4.16 15.50
N ASP A 321 -20.65 4.61 16.72
CA ASP A 321 -21.96 5.16 17.14
C ASP A 321 -22.05 6.70 17.05
N GLY A 322 -21.01 7.34 16.54
CA GLY A 322 -20.84 8.80 16.54
C GLY A 322 -19.99 9.33 17.70
N THR A 323 -19.62 8.48 18.65
CA THR A 323 -18.71 8.83 19.76
C THR A 323 -17.64 7.77 20.02
N ASN A 324 -17.98 6.48 19.90
CA ASN A 324 -17.09 5.37 20.18
C ASN A 324 -17.13 4.32 19.07
N TRP A 325 -16.01 3.63 18.93
CA TRP A 325 -15.94 2.32 18.30
C TRP A 325 -16.55 1.26 19.22
N LEU A 326 -17.47 0.48 18.69
CA LEU A 326 -18.16 -0.61 19.38
C LEU A 326 -17.94 -1.92 18.63
N GLU A 327 -17.72 -3.01 19.37
CA GLU A 327 -17.56 -4.33 18.79
C GLU A 327 -18.87 -5.13 18.81
N ALA A 328 -19.48 -5.31 17.65
CA ALA A 328 -20.69 -6.09 17.47
C ALA A 328 -20.55 -7.56 17.87
N THR A 329 -19.37 -8.14 17.67
CA THR A 329 -19.05 -9.53 18.02
C THR A 329 -18.77 -9.75 19.51
N ASN A 330 -18.68 -8.66 20.28
CA ASN A 330 -18.44 -8.68 21.72
C ASN A 330 -19.50 -7.84 22.45
N SER A 331 -20.77 -8.14 22.20
CA SER A 331 -21.92 -7.52 22.86
C SER A 331 -21.97 -5.98 22.80
N ASN A 332 -21.40 -5.38 21.75
CA ASN A 332 -21.28 -3.93 21.58
C ASN A 332 -20.40 -3.26 22.64
N ALA A 333 -19.33 -3.92 23.09
CA ALA A 333 -18.36 -3.32 24.00
C ALA A 333 -17.59 -2.17 23.32
N ILE A 334 -17.33 -1.10 24.07
CA ILE A 334 -16.45 0.00 23.62
C ILE A 334 -15.06 -0.57 23.34
N SER A 335 -14.52 -0.25 22.17
CA SER A 335 -13.32 -0.87 21.60
C SER A 335 -12.38 0.16 20.96
N ASN A 336 -12.39 1.41 21.41
CA ASN A 336 -11.52 2.49 20.90
C ASN A 336 -10.04 2.08 20.90
N ASP A 337 -9.60 1.39 21.95
CA ASP A 337 -8.22 0.90 22.12
C ASP A 337 -7.94 -0.45 21.44
N PHE A 338 -8.88 -1.01 20.67
CA PHE A 338 -8.60 -2.22 19.91
C PHE A 338 -7.52 -1.92 18.87
N VAL A 339 -6.46 -2.74 18.86
CA VAL A 339 -5.28 -2.56 18.02
C VAL A 339 -5.41 -3.39 16.75
N ILE A 340 -5.22 -2.74 15.61
CA ILE A 340 -4.96 -3.38 14.33
C ILE A 340 -3.43 -3.47 14.18
N SER A 341 -2.92 -4.69 14.09
CA SER A 341 -1.49 -4.93 13.93
C SER A 341 -0.98 -4.45 12.58
N ALA A 342 0.24 -3.93 12.56
CA ALA A 342 0.92 -3.50 11.34
C ALA A 342 0.92 -4.59 10.25
N GLY A 343 0.76 -4.18 8.98
CA GLY A 343 0.75 -5.10 7.83
C GLY A 343 -0.47 -6.02 7.73
N THR A 344 -1.47 -5.88 8.61
CA THR A 344 -2.71 -6.67 8.57
C THR A 344 -3.75 -5.98 7.68
N GLY A 345 -4.40 -6.76 6.82
CA GLY A 345 -5.56 -6.30 6.04
C GLY A 345 -6.89 -6.44 6.78
N PHE A 346 -7.87 -5.63 6.38
CA PHE A 346 -9.24 -5.68 6.91
C PHE A 346 -10.24 -5.22 5.85
N VAL A 347 -11.54 -5.38 6.15
CA VAL A 347 -12.61 -4.96 5.24
C VAL A 347 -13.37 -3.78 5.83
N ILE A 348 -13.62 -2.77 5.01
CA ILE A 348 -14.63 -1.74 5.29
C ILE A 348 -15.87 -2.07 4.48
N ARG A 349 -16.97 -2.39 5.15
CA ARG A 349 -18.28 -2.59 4.54
C ARG A 349 -19.05 -1.29 4.56
N LYS A 350 -19.28 -0.71 3.39
CA LYS A 350 -20.10 0.48 3.18
C LYS A 350 -21.57 0.11 3.10
N VAL A 351 -22.40 0.86 3.82
CA VAL A 351 -23.85 0.81 3.66
C VAL A 351 -24.26 1.38 2.31
N ALA A 352 -25.37 0.89 1.75
CA ALA A 352 -25.95 1.47 0.54
C ALA A 352 -26.21 2.97 0.76
N SER A 353 -25.69 3.81 -0.15
CA SER A 353 -25.71 5.27 -0.06
C SER A 353 -25.74 5.90 -1.46
N THR A 354 -24.93 6.91 -1.76
CA THR A 354 -24.83 7.45 -3.14
C THR A 354 -23.74 6.74 -3.91
N ASP A 355 -23.90 6.57 -5.22
CA ASP A 355 -22.82 6.03 -6.05
C ASP A 355 -21.63 7.01 -6.08
N GLY A 356 -20.42 6.50 -5.92
CA GLY A 356 -19.19 7.30 -5.92
C GLY A 356 -18.06 6.68 -5.10
N SER A 357 -17.11 7.51 -4.68
CA SER A 357 -16.09 7.17 -3.69
C SER A 357 -16.07 8.22 -2.58
N VAL A 358 -15.70 7.79 -1.37
CA VAL A 358 -15.34 8.70 -0.28
C VAL A 358 -13.89 8.43 0.10
N GLU A 359 -13.09 9.48 0.14
CA GLU A 359 -11.66 9.37 0.42
C GLU A 359 -11.41 9.25 1.93
N TRP A 360 -10.76 8.16 2.34
CA TRP A 360 -10.23 8.02 3.68
C TRP A 360 -8.80 8.54 3.73
N LEU A 361 -8.64 9.74 4.29
CA LEU A 361 -7.34 10.36 4.51
C LEU A 361 -6.65 9.77 5.74
N ASN A 362 -5.59 9.04 5.49
CA ASN A 362 -4.79 8.37 6.49
C ASN A 362 -3.44 9.08 6.64
N THR A 363 -3.33 10.00 7.60
CA THR A 363 -2.10 10.76 7.89
C THR A 363 -1.34 10.13 9.06
N PRO A 364 -0.10 9.63 8.86
CA PRO A 364 0.73 9.09 9.94
C PRO A 364 0.99 10.10 11.06
N SER A 365 1.21 9.61 12.28
CA SER A 365 1.38 10.44 13.49
C SER A 365 2.72 10.24 14.21
N TYR A 366 3.71 9.61 13.56
CA TYR A 366 5.04 9.31 14.13
C TYR A 366 6.11 10.31 13.72
#